data_AF-A0A495SA65-F1
#
_entry.id   AF-A0A495SA65-F1
#
_cell.length_a   1.000
_cell.length_b   1.000
_cell.length_c   1.000
_cell.angle_alpha   90.00
_cell.angle_beta   90.00
_cell.angle_gamma   90.00
#
_symmetry.space_group_name_H-M   'P 1'
#
loop_
_entity.id
_entity.type
_entity.pdbx_description
1 polymer ?
#
loop_
_entity_poly.entity_id
_entity_poly.type
_entity_poly.pdbx_seq_one_letter_code
_entity_poly.pdbx_strand_id
1 'polypeptide(L)'
;MTTKEMKQLLESETDGNELYDLLIDCGKKYSWTAQEKDELKKVILKYCDHPSEQARSAAIRVLCFYWGLEEYRDKAWEMFSRGKEDDEVRSDALMSWANTYRNQNKISVLKKLYSILKQKSYEKSIREASYWAILGVSSLPPQNWPKKDIDWDHFDKDIDWTLLETIINQGE
;
A
#
# COMPACT_ATOMS: atom_id res chain seq x y z
N MET A 1 -25.46 2.98 -3.53
CA MET A 1 -24.38 2.48 -4.40
C MET A 1 -24.49 0.96 -4.43
N THR A 2 -24.81 0.41 -5.60
CA THR A 2 -24.80 -1.02 -5.89
C THR A 2 -23.52 -1.40 -6.63
N THR A 3 -23.19 -2.69 -6.65
CA THR A 3 -22.07 -3.19 -7.45
C THR A 3 -22.21 -2.86 -8.94
N LYS A 4 -23.44 -2.89 -9.48
CA LYS A 4 -23.72 -2.51 -10.88
C LYS A 4 -23.43 -1.04 -11.15
N GLU A 5 -23.90 -0.15 -10.27
CA GLU A 5 -23.66 1.29 -10.36
C GLU A 5 -22.16 1.61 -10.29
N MET A 6 -21.43 1.01 -9.34
CA MET A 6 -19.99 1.23 -9.19
C MET A 6 -19.21 0.77 -10.42
N LYS A 7 -19.51 -0.43 -10.96
CA LYS A 7 -18.89 -0.92 -12.19
C LYS A 7 -19.12 0.03 -13.36
N GLN A 8 -20.35 0.50 -13.52
CA GLN A 8 -20.70 1.42 -14.59
C GLN A 8 -19.92 2.73 -14.47
N LEU A 9 -19.82 3.31 -13.27
CA LEU A 9 -19.04 4.53 -13.02
C LEU A 9 -17.57 4.34 -13.38
N LEU A 10 -16.94 3.27 -12.89
CA LEU A 10 -15.55 2.95 -13.19
C LEU A 10 -15.32 2.80 -14.71
N GLU A 11 -16.17 2.03 -15.38
CA GLU A 11 -16.01 1.74 -16.82
C GLU A 11 -16.31 2.94 -17.73
N SER A 12 -17.10 3.92 -17.26
CA SER A 12 -17.38 5.14 -18.00
C SER A 12 -16.38 6.27 -17.77
N GLU A 13 -15.62 6.22 -16.68
CA GLU A 13 -14.65 7.28 -16.34
C GLU A 13 -13.36 7.11 -17.15
N THR A 14 -12.87 8.22 -17.70
CA THR A 14 -11.67 8.28 -18.55
C THR A 14 -10.61 9.21 -18.00
N ASP A 15 -10.96 10.14 -17.11
CA ASP A 15 -10.01 10.99 -16.41
C ASP A 15 -9.30 10.20 -15.30
N GLY A 16 -7.98 10.31 -15.25
CA GLY A 16 -7.16 9.54 -14.32
C GLY A 16 -7.33 9.95 -12.85
N ASN A 17 -7.61 11.22 -12.57
CA ASN A 17 -7.79 11.73 -11.22
C ASN A 17 -9.19 11.38 -10.68
N GLU A 18 -10.23 11.57 -11.49
CA GLU A 18 -11.58 11.16 -11.13
C GLU A 18 -11.66 9.64 -10.93
N LEU A 19 -10.97 8.88 -11.77
CA LEU A 19 -10.86 7.44 -11.62
C LEU A 19 -10.11 7.04 -10.35
N TYR A 20 -9.07 7.77 -9.95
CA TYR A 20 -8.39 7.57 -8.67
C TYR A 20 -9.39 7.74 -7.52
N ASP A 21 -10.14 8.85 -7.48
CA ASP A 21 -11.08 9.12 -6.39
C ASP A 21 -12.19 8.07 -6.32
N LEU A 22 -12.76 7.67 -7.47
CA LEU A 22 -13.77 6.62 -7.56
C LEU A 22 -13.24 5.27 -7.04
N LEU A 23 -12.02 4.89 -7.42
CA LEU A 23 -11.38 3.66 -6.96
C LEU A 23 -11.14 3.71 -5.44
N ILE A 24 -10.60 4.81 -4.91
CA ILE A 24 -10.37 4.96 -3.47
C ILE A 24 -11.69 4.90 -2.69
N ASP A 25 -12.74 5.57 -3.16
CA ASP A 25 -14.07 5.48 -2.57
C ASP A 25 -14.61 4.04 -2.61
N CYS A 26 -14.43 3.34 -3.73
CA CYS A 26 -14.77 1.91 -3.86
C CYS A 26 -14.06 1.05 -2.81
N GLY A 27 -12.78 1.29 -2.55
CA GLY A 27 -12.00 0.52 -1.58
C GLY A 27 -12.32 0.84 -0.13
N LYS A 28 -12.53 2.12 0.20
CA LYS A 28 -12.51 2.65 1.57
C LYS A 28 -13.89 2.99 2.14
N LYS A 29 -14.82 3.50 1.33
CA LYS A 29 -16.07 4.14 1.79
C LYS A 29 -17.26 3.19 1.80
N TYR A 30 -17.28 2.23 0.87
CA TYR A 30 -18.41 1.32 0.71
C TYR A 30 -18.14 -0.05 1.36
N SER A 31 -19.14 -0.56 2.06
CA SER A 31 -19.09 -1.87 2.72
C SER A 31 -19.63 -2.96 1.79
N TRP A 32 -18.75 -3.49 0.94
CA TRP A 32 -19.08 -4.58 0.01
C TRP A 32 -19.08 -5.94 0.71
N THR A 33 -20.04 -6.79 0.34
CA THR A 33 -20.01 -8.22 0.69
C THR A 33 -18.85 -8.93 -0.03
N ALA A 34 -18.49 -10.14 0.40
CA ALA A 34 -17.44 -10.92 -0.25
C ALA A 34 -17.71 -11.17 -1.74
N GLN A 35 -18.96 -11.50 -2.09
CA GLN A 35 -19.37 -11.72 -3.47
C GLN A 35 -19.23 -10.44 -4.31
N GLU A 36 -19.62 -9.29 -3.77
CA GLU A 36 -19.49 -8.01 -4.46
C GLU A 36 -18.03 -7.60 -4.67
N LYS A 37 -17.15 -7.86 -3.69
CA LYS A 37 -15.71 -7.66 -3.86
C LYS A 37 -15.13 -8.55 -4.96
N ASP A 38 -15.53 -9.82 -5.03
CA ASP A 38 -15.09 -10.73 -6.09
C ASP A 38 -15.54 -10.30 -7.48
N GLU A 39 -16.69 -9.63 -7.56
CA GLU A 39 -17.19 -9.01 -8.78
C GLU A 39 -16.43 -7.75 -9.16
N LEU A 40 -16.15 -6.87 -8.20
CA LEU A 40 -15.48 -5.59 -8.41
C LEU A 40 -13.98 -5.78 -8.70
N LYS A 41 -13.30 -6.73 -8.02
CA LYS A 41 -11.86 -6.95 -8.21
C LYS A 41 -11.50 -7.27 -9.66
N LYS A 42 -12.37 -7.98 -10.39
CA LYS A 42 -12.19 -8.30 -11.82
C LYS A 42 -12.18 -7.05 -12.71
N VAL A 43 -12.93 -6.02 -12.33
CA VAL A 43 -12.96 -4.73 -13.03
C VAL A 43 -11.75 -3.91 -12.59
N ILE A 44 -11.51 -3.81 -11.28
CA ILE A 44 -10.43 -3.01 -10.69
C ILE A 44 -9.05 -3.47 -11.18
N LEU A 45 -8.83 -4.78 -11.33
CA LEU A 45 -7.56 -5.34 -11.80
C LEU A 45 -7.12 -4.77 -13.15
N LYS A 46 -8.07 -4.45 -14.05
CA LYS A 46 -7.76 -3.87 -15.36
C LYS A 46 -7.06 -2.52 -15.22
N TYR A 47 -7.36 -1.77 -14.16
CA TYR A 47 -6.78 -0.45 -13.95
C TYR A 47 -5.36 -0.49 -13.40
N CYS A 48 -4.87 -1.65 -12.92
CA CYS A 48 -3.45 -1.80 -12.59
C CYS A 48 -2.52 -1.67 -13.81
N ASP A 49 -3.07 -1.74 -15.03
CA ASP A 49 -2.36 -1.54 -16.30
C ASP A 49 -2.88 -0.31 -17.07
N HIS A 50 -3.62 0.59 -16.40
CA HIS A 50 -4.17 1.80 -17.02
C HIS A 50 -3.06 2.79 -17.43
N PRO A 51 -3.23 3.63 -18.48
CA PRO A 51 -2.23 4.63 -18.85
C PRO A 51 -1.95 5.70 -17.78
N SER A 52 -2.96 6.09 -16.99
CA SER A 52 -2.77 7.01 -15.86
C SER A 52 -2.16 6.31 -14.65
N GLU A 53 -1.11 6.90 -14.09
CA GLU A 53 -0.42 6.42 -12.89
C GLU A 53 -1.29 6.53 -11.63
N GLN A 54 -2.15 7.56 -11.56
CA GLN A 54 -3.13 7.75 -10.49
C GLN A 54 -4.11 6.57 -10.48
N ALA A 55 -4.66 6.20 -11.64
CA ALA A 55 -5.54 5.03 -11.74
C ALA A 55 -4.83 3.72 -11.33
N ARG A 56 -3.56 3.53 -11.75
CA ARG A 56 -2.75 2.36 -11.36
C ARG A 56 -2.54 2.30 -9.85
N SER A 57 -2.16 3.43 -9.23
CA SER A 57 -1.98 3.56 -7.78
C SER A 57 -3.26 3.25 -7.02
N ALA A 58 -4.38 3.88 -7.38
CA ALA A 58 -5.65 3.65 -6.69
C ALA A 58 -6.09 2.18 -6.80
N ALA A 59 -5.97 1.57 -7.98
CA ALA A 59 -6.33 0.18 -8.20
C ALA A 59 -5.56 -0.77 -7.28
N ILE A 60 -4.23 -0.60 -7.18
CA ILE A 60 -3.42 -1.48 -6.34
C ILE A 60 -3.70 -1.28 -4.84
N ARG A 61 -3.99 -0.04 -4.42
CA ARG A 61 -4.38 0.26 -3.04
C ARG A 61 -5.71 -0.38 -2.68
N VAL A 62 -6.70 -0.37 -3.57
CA VAL A 62 -7.97 -1.06 -3.32
C VAL A 62 -7.75 -2.55 -3.12
N LEU A 63 -7.07 -3.19 -4.06
CA LEU A 63 -6.87 -4.63 -4.04
C LEU A 63 -6.05 -5.09 -2.82
N CYS A 64 -4.88 -4.48 -2.59
CA CYS A 64 -3.94 -4.99 -1.58
C CYS A 64 -3.98 -4.23 -0.25
N PHE A 65 -4.21 -2.92 -0.25
CA PHE A 65 -4.22 -2.14 1.00
C PHE A 65 -5.59 -2.15 1.69
N TYR A 66 -6.68 -1.81 0.98
CA TYR A 66 -8.00 -1.73 1.58
C TYR A 66 -8.66 -3.10 1.74
N TRP A 67 -8.50 -3.99 0.75
CA TRP A 67 -9.13 -5.32 0.78
C TRP A 67 -8.18 -6.45 1.19
N GLY A 68 -6.86 -6.21 1.27
CA GLY A 68 -5.90 -7.19 1.78
C GLY A 68 -5.74 -8.42 0.88
N LEU A 69 -6.04 -8.32 -0.41
CA LEU A 69 -6.05 -9.47 -1.32
C LEU A 69 -4.62 -9.89 -1.67
N GLU A 70 -4.18 -11.01 -1.09
CA GLU A 70 -2.83 -11.54 -1.25
C GLU A 70 -2.51 -11.99 -2.69
N GLU A 71 -3.53 -12.37 -3.47
CA GLU A 71 -3.39 -12.82 -4.86
C GLU A 71 -2.83 -11.74 -5.80
N TYR A 72 -2.86 -10.46 -5.40
CA TYR A 72 -2.31 -9.34 -6.16
C TYR A 72 -1.00 -8.80 -5.62
N ARG A 73 -0.41 -9.47 -4.62
CA ARG A 73 0.84 -9.06 -3.97
C ARG A 73 2.00 -8.88 -4.97
N ASP A 74 2.16 -9.81 -5.90
CA ASP A 74 3.25 -9.74 -6.89
C ASP A 74 3.10 -8.53 -7.83
N LYS A 75 1.86 -8.17 -8.17
CA LYS A 75 1.55 -6.96 -8.95
C LYS A 75 1.95 -5.69 -8.20
N ALA A 76 1.68 -5.62 -6.90
CA ALA A 76 2.09 -4.49 -6.06
C ALA A 76 3.63 -4.39 -5.98
N TRP A 77 4.32 -5.51 -5.81
CA TRP A 77 5.78 -5.53 -5.80
C TRP A 77 6.38 -5.13 -7.16
N GLU A 78 5.80 -5.60 -8.26
CA GLU A 78 6.18 -5.23 -9.61
C GLU A 78 6.09 -3.72 -9.84
N MET A 79 4.99 -3.11 -9.43
CA MET A 79 4.76 -1.66 -9.54
C MET A 79 5.79 -0.86 -8.76
N PHE A 80 6.13 -1.27 -7.53
CA PHE A 80 7.19 -0.64 -6.73
C PHE A 80 8.59 -0.79 -7.38
N SER A 81 8.90 -1.98 -7.89
CA SER A 81 10.28 -2.37 -8.24
C SER A 81 10.75 -1.96 -9.64
N ARG A 82 9.83 -1.70 -10.59
CA ARG A 82 10.20 -1.45 -12.00
C ARG A 82 10.75 -0.06 -12.30
N GLY A 83 10.67 0.88 -11.35
CA GLY A 83 11.23 2.24 -11.48
C GLY A 83 10.69 3.06 -12.66
N LYS A 84 9.60 2.62 -13.29
CA LYS A 84 8.88 3.35 -14.35
C LYS A 84 7.85 4.33 -13.79
N GLU A 85 7.37 4.02 -12.59
CA GLU A 85 6.40 4.82 -11.84
C GLU A 85 7.14 5.93 -11.10
N ASP A 86 6.45 7.05 -10.84
CA ASP A 86 6.93 8.06 -9.91
C ASP A 86 7.02 7.50 -8.47
N ASP A 87 7.73 8.22 -7.59
CA ASP A 87 7.99 7.73 -6.24
C ASP A 87 6.75 7.74 -5.32
N GLU A 88 5.70 8.52 -5.62
CA GLU A 88 4.44 8.48 -4.88
C GLU A 88 3.68 7.19 -5.19
N VAL A 89 3.52 6.84 -6.47
CA VAL A 89 2.90 5.58 -6.91
C VAL A 89 3.69 4.38 -6.41
N ARG A 90 5.03 4.45 -6.42
CA ARG A 90 5.88 3.39 -5.84
C ARG A 90 5.67 3.27 -4.33
N SER A 91 5.53 4.38 -3.60
CA SER A 91 5.27 4.36 -2.17
C SER A 91 3.91 3.72 -1.84
N ASP A 92 2.88 4.04 -2.62
CA ASP A 92 1.54 3.44 -2.51
C ASP A 92 1.56 1.94 -2.82
N ALA A 93 2.31 1.53 -3.85
CA ALA A 93 2.51 0.12 -4.20
C ALA A 93 3.26 -0.63 -3.09
N LEU A 94 4.28 -0.03 -2.47
CA LEU A 94 5.03 -0.63 -1.37
C LEU A 94 4.15 -0.83 -0.12
N MET A 95 3.37 0.17 0.27
CA MET A 95 2.42 0.05 1.37
C MET A 95 1.38 -1.03 1.07
N SER A 96 0.87 -1.05 -0.16
CA SER A 96 -0.12 -2.03 -0.62
C SER A 96 0.44 -3.45 -0.54
N TRP A 97 1.66 -3.67 -1.05
CA TRP A 97 2.37 -4.94 -0.92
C TRP A 97 2.54 -5.36 0.54
N ALA A 98 3.08 -4.48 1.39
CA ALA A 98 3.34 -4.79 2.79
C ALA A 98 2.05 -5.07 3.57
N ASN A 99 0.95 -4.41 3.22
CA ASN A 99 -0.32 -4.58 3.89
C ASN A 99 -0.92 -5.99 3.73
N THR A 100 -0.58 -6.69 2.64
CA THR A 100 -0.94 -8.11 2.47
C THR A 100 -0.21 -9.04 3.47
N TYR A 101 0.68 -8.49 4.29
CA TYR A 101 1.39 -9.17 5.39
C TYR A 101 1.06 -8.56 6.76
N ARG A 102 0.00 -7.73 6.84
CA ARG A 102 -0.37 -7.04 8.07
C ARG A 102 -0.52 -8.02 9.24
N ASN A 103 0.11 -7.71 10.36
CA ASN A 103 0.14 -8.51 11.59
C ASN A 103 0.70 -9.95 11.43
N GLN A 104 1.34 -10.28 10.30
CA GLN A 104 1.90 -11.62 10.09
C GLN A 104 3.33 -11.75 10.64
N ASN A 105 3.96 -10.65 11.03
CA ASN A 105 5.31 -10.60 11.61
C ASN A 105 6.41 -11.31 10.78
N LYS A 106 6.23 -11.42 9.45
CA LYS A 106 7.14 -12.18 8.58
C LYS A 106 8.52 -11.53 8.49
N ILE A 107 9.55 -12.23 8.98
CA ILE A 107 10.91 -11.68 9.08
C ILE A 107 11.51 -11.29 7.73
N SER A 108 11.22 -12.05 6.67
CA SER A 108 11.72 -11.76 5.32
C SER A 108 11.16 -10.44 4.78
N VAL A 109 9.90 -10.15 5.08
CA VAL A 109 9.21 -8.91 4.71
C VAL A 109 9.76 -7.74 5.54
N LEU A 110 9.87 -7.92 6.85
CA LEU A 110 10.41 -6.90 7.77
C LEU A 110 11.85 -6.49 7.38
N LYS A 111 12.73 -7.47 7.10
CA LYS A 111 14.10 -7.22 6.64
C LYS A 111 14.12 -6.48 5.30
N LYS A 112 13.21 -6.83 4.38
CA LYS A 112 13.10 -6.16 3.08
C LYS A 112 12.71 -4.68 3.25
N LEU A 113 11.68 -4.40 4.04
CA LEU A 113 11.22 -3.04 4.33
C LEU A 113 12.29 -2.22 5.04
N TYR A 114 12.98 -2.81 6.01
CA TYR A 114 14.08 -2.15 6.72
C TYR A 114 15.27 -1.81 5.80
N SER A 115 15.59 -2.71 4.85
CA SER A 115 16.60 -2.42 3.83
C SER A 115 16.20 -1.24 2.94
N ILE A 116 14.93 -1.12 2.56
CA ILE A 116 14.42 0.02 1.78
C ILE A 116 14.49 1.30 2.62
N LEU A 117 14.06 1.24 3.88
CA LEU A 117 14.07 2.36 4.81
C LEU A 117 15.47 2.99 4.99
N LYS A 118 16.51 2.15 5.08
CA LYS A 118 17.91 2.59 5.26
C LYS A 118 18.56 3.13 4.00
N GLN A 119 18.00 2.85 2.83
CA GLN A 119 18.60 3.24 1.57
C GLN A 119 18.30 4.71 1.26
N LYS A 120 19.26 5.58 1.59
CA LYS A 120 19.16 7.05 1.45
C LYS A 120 18.99 7.55 0.01
N SER A 121 19.17 6.69 -0.98
CA SER A 121 18.91 7.02 -2.39
C SER A 121 17.43 6.93 -2.76
N TYR A 122 16.56 6.38 -1.91
CA TYR A 122 15.13 6.43 -2.13
C TYR A 122 14.55 7.77 -1.66
N GLU A 123 13.53 8.23 -2.38
CA GLU A 123 12.74 9.39 -1.98
C GLU A 123 12.12 9.22 -0.60
N LYS A 124 11.85 10.38 0.01
CA LYS A 124 11.28 10.49 1.35
C LYS A 124 9.97 9.70 1.48
N SER A 125 9.07 9.77 0.49
CA SER A 125 7.80 9.04 0.49
C SER A 125 7.96 7.51 0.56
N ILE A 126 8.95 6.94 -0.15
CA ILE A 126 9.24 5.50 -0.13
C ILE A 126 9.80 5.07 1.23
N ARG A 127 10.71 5.87 1.80
CA ARG A 127 11.26 5.61 3.13
C ARG A 127 10.15 5.71 4.18
N GLU A 128 9.26 6.69 4.07
CA GLU A 128 8.07 6.81 4.91
C GLU A 128 7.14 5.61 4.82
N ALA A 129 6.76 5.22 3.60
CA ALA A 129 5.98 4.03 3.36
C ALA A 129 6.61 2.79 4.00
N SER A 130 7.93 2.64 3.89
CA SER A 130 8.66 1.51 4.48
C SER A 130 8.59 1.49 6.00
N TYR A 131 8.73 2.64 6.65
CA TYR A 131 8.64 2.76 8.11
C TYR A 131 7.26 2.34 8.62
N TRP A 132 6.20 2.91 8.06
CA TRP A 132 4.82 2.58 8.45
C TRP A 132 4.47 1.12 8.12
N ALA A 133 4.98 0.61 7.01
CA ALA A 133 4.83 -0.79 6.63
C ALA A 133 5.50 -1.74 7.63
N ILE A 134 6.68 -1.43 8.18
CA ILE A 134 7.32 -2.26 9.21
C ILE A 134 6.39 -2.41 10.41
N LEU A 135 5.83 -1.29 10.90
CA LEU A 135 4.89 -1.31 12.03
C LEU A 135 3.62 -2.10 11.69
N GLY A 136 3.08 -1.92 10.49
CA GLY A 136 1.88 -2.63 10.02
C GLY A 136 2.07 -4.14 9.83
N VAL A 137 3.26 -4.58 9.42
CA VAL A 137 3.58 -6.02 9.27
C VAL A 137 3.91 -6.66 10.61
N SER A 138 4.53 -5.91 11.53
CA SER A 138 4.92 -6.41 12.84
C SER A 138 3.73 -6.84 13.70
N SER A 139 4.03 -7.57 14.78
CA SER A 139 3.06 -7.87 15.84
C SER A 139 2.84 -6.69 16.83
N LEU A 140 3.54 -5.56 16.65
CA LEU A 140 3.41 -4.41 17.53
C LEU A 140 2.02 -3.77 17.36
N PRO A 141 1.20 -3.71 18.42
CA PRO A 141 -0.16 -3.22 18.27
C PRO A 141 -0.18 -1.69 18.09
N PRO A 142 -1.15 -1.12 17.35
CA PRO A 142 -1.15 0.30 16.97
C PRO A 142 -1.04 1.31 18.12
N GLN A 143 -1.55 0.97 19.31
CA GLN A 143 -1.44 1.83 20.50
C GLN A 143 -0.01 1.99 21.02
N ASN A 144 0.90 1.12 20.62
CA ASN A 144 2.31 1.14 21.00
C ASN A 144 3.21 1.68 19.88
N TRP A 145 2.62 2.14 18.77
CA TRP A 145 3.41 2.73 17.69
C TRP A 145 4.02 4.07 18.13
N PRO A 146 5.22 4.43 17.65
CA PRO A 146 5.82 5.74 17.93
C PRO A 146 4.95 6.90 17.42
N LYS A 147 5.29 8.12 17.84
CA LYS A 147 4.57 9.34 17.45
C LYS A 147 4.45 9.46 15.92
N LYS A 148 3.31 9.97 15.47
CA LYS A 148 2.99 10.13 14.04
C LYS A 148 3.63 11.35 13.40
N ASP A 149 3.99 12.35 14.22
CA ASP A 149 4.57 13.60 13.75
C ASP A 149 6.11 13.46 13.68
N ILE A 150 6.59 12.69 12.71
CA ILE A 150 8.02 12.53 12.41
C ILE A 150 8.46 13.68 11.52
N ASP A 151 9.52 14.40 11.89
CA ASP A 151 10.17 15.32 10.97
C ASP A 151 11.02 14.50 9.99
N TRP A 152 10.43 14.23 8.84
CA TRP A 152 11.07 13.45 7.79
C TRP A 152 12.31 14.13 7.18
N ASP A 153 12.50 15.43 7.35
CA ASP A 153 13.72 16.12 6.91
C ASP A 153 14.89 15.83 7.87
N HIS A 154 14.57 15.48 9.12
CA HIS A 154 15.49 15.00 10.15
C HIS A 154 15.25 13.53 10.54
N PHE A 155 14.64 12.76 9.63
CA PHE A 155 14.16 11.39 9.85
C PHE A 155 15.09 10.49 10.66
N ASP A 156 16.39 10.49 10.33
CA ASP A 156 17.38 9.61 10.98
C ASP A 156 17.51 9.90 12.50
N LYS A 157 17.09 11.08 12.99
CA LYS A 157 17.11 11.49 14.41
C LYS A 157 15.83 11.13 15.16
N ASP A 158 14.69 11.13 14.48
CA ASP A 158 13.37 10.97 15.09
C ASP A 158 12.91 9.51 15.16
N ILE A 159 13.53 8.65 14.34
CA ILE A 159 13.24 7.22 14.28
C ILE A 159 13.85 6.49 15.47
N ASP A 160 13.02 5.70 16.13
CA ASP A 160 13.48 4.72 17.10
C ASP A 160 14.06 3.48 16.37
N TRP A 161 15.32 3.59 15.98
CA TRP A 161 16.03 2.52 15.29
C TRP A 161 16.11 1.24 16.14
N THR A 162 16.23 1.38 17.46
CA THR A 162 16.28 0.25 18.40
C THR A 162 14.97 -0.52 18.42
N LEU A 163 13.83 0.18 18.38
CA LEU A 163 12.52 -0.45 18.25
C LEU A 163 12.41 -1.23 16.93
N LEU A 164 12.81 -0.61 15.81
CA LEU A 164 12.75 -1.28 14.50
C LEU A 164 13.64 -2.53 14.47
N GLU A 165 14.84 -2.47 15.03
CA GLU A 165 15.75 -3.62 15.15
C GLU A 165 15.15 -4.72 16.03
N THR A 166 14.47 -4.35 17.11
CA THR A 166 13.77 -5.30 17.99
C THR A 166 12.64 -6.01 17.25
N ILE A 167 11.80 -5.26 16.52
CA ILE A 167 10.74 -5.82 15.66
C ILE A 167 11.30 -6.83 14.66
N ILE A 168 12.39 -6.48 13.98
CA ILE A 168 13.00 -7.35 12.95
C ILE A 168 13.60 -8.61 13.57
N ASN A 169 14.23 -8.51 14.74
CA ASN A 169 14.83 -9.64 15.44
C ASN A 169 13.79 -10.58 16.06
N GLN A 170 12.58 -10.09 16.31
CA GLN A 170 11.43 -10.87 16.79
C GLN A 170 10.53 -11.38 15.66
N GLY A 171 10.89 -11.13 14.40
CA GLY A 171 10.13 -11.63 13.24
C GLY A 171 10.11 -13.16 13.17
N GLU A 172 8.98 -13.71 12.71
CA GLU A 172 8.74 -15.14 12.47
C GLU A 172 9.12 -15.56 11.04
#